data_AF-A0A930AKW3-F1
#
_entry.id   AF-A0A930AKW3-F1
#
_cell.length_a   1.000
_cell.length_b   1.000
_cell.length_c   1.000
_cell.angle_alpha   90.00
_cell.angle_beta   90.00
_cell.angle_gamma   90.00
#
_symmetry.space_group_name_H-M   'P 1'
#
loop_
_entity.id
_entity.type
_entity.pdbx_description
1 polymer ?
#
loop_
_entity_poly.entity_id
_entity_poly.type
_entity_poly.pdbx_seq_one_letter_code
_entity_poly.pdbx_strand_id
1 'polypeptide(L)'
;YKAAFSGLPVDFRIKEPSEVKDIKCPTLLKNSWFFRPFELFIEMYGLPAYDDFDPTVFIGITYCILFGIMFGDFGQGLVLMILGFLFEKKGKLFGIVGRVGITSSIFGFLFGSVFGHETLLNPVHQSLFGVRDKLFEVMASSSTMVLLIGAIAIGSVLILVTMIMNMWNRARKKEWAEFLFSQNGVAGFVFYGFIIVAAVLLVVAKINVLKPLFVVPFIVVPVILFMMKEAFERKFEGHSFKPEDGWGNYFLMSFFETFEILLSFVTNSMSYLRVGGFVLSHAGMMLVVMTLVKMTGNAGIIIAVLGNIFVMALEGLIVGIQTLRLEYYEMFSRYYNGGGIKYQAYTAEDAE
;
A
#
# COMPACT_ATOMS: atom_id res chain seq x y z
N TYR A 1 13.98 6.35 -37.71
CA TYR A 1 13.08 7.34 -38.32
C TYR A 1 13.79 8.30 -39.28
N LYS A 2 14.83 9.07 -38.89
CA LYS A 2 15.53 9.99 -39.83
C LYS A 2 16.07 9.34 -41.11
N ALA A 3 16.50 8.08 -41.05
CA ALA A 3 16.97 7.32 -42.21
C ALA A 3 15.82 6.79 -43.12
N ALA A 4 14.59 6.67 -42.60
CA ALA A 4 13.44 6.16 -43.36
C ALA A 4 12.77 7.22 -44.24
N PHE A 5 13.01 8.51 -43.95
CA PHE A 5 12.41 9.65 -44.67
C PHE A 5 13.46 10.46 -45.47
N SER A 6 14.64 9.91 -45.69
CA SER A 6 15.67 10.57 -46.52
C SER A 6 15.21 10.64 -47.98
N GLY A 7 14.83 11.84 -48.44
CA GLY A 7 14.40 12.09 -49.83
C GLY A 7 13.03 12.74 -49.98
N LEU A 8 12.26 12.88 -48.89
CA LEU A 8 10.97 13.58 -48.87
C LEU A 8 11.14 14.97 -48.22
N PRO A 9 10.47 16.03 -48.71
CA PRO A 9 10.52 17.38 -48.12
C PRO A 9 9.66 17.43 -46.86
N VAL A 10 10.14 16.82 -45.77
CA VAL A 10 9.41 16.75 -44.49
C VAL A 10 10.19 17.54 -43.43
N ASP A 11 9.54 18.56 -42.84
CA ASP A 11 10.07 19.32 -41.70
C ASP A 11 9.65 18.64 -40.40
N PHE A 12 10.62 18.25 -39.56
CA PHE A 12 10.35 17.62 -38.28
C PHE A 12 10.49 18.65 -37.16
N ARG A 13 9.37 19.04 -36.56
CA ARG A 13 9.36 19.92 -35.39
C ARG A 13 9.15 19.09 -34.12
N ILE A 14 10.15 19.11 -33.25
CA ILE A 14 10.06 18.55 -31.91
C ILE A 14 9.55 19.67 -31.01
N LYS A 15 8.34 19.49 -30.46
CA LYS A 15 7.76 20.39 -29.47
C LYS A 15 7.77 19.71 -28.10
N GLU A 16 7.89 20.50 -27.05
CA GLU A 16 7.73 19.95 -25.70
C GLU A 16 6.25 19.58 -25.46
N PRO A 17 5.98 18.51 -24.68
CA PRO A 17 4.63 18.09 -24.31
C PRO A 17 3.76 19.24 -23.75
N SER A 18 4.37 20.16 -23.02
CA SER A 18 3.77 21.37 -22.44
C SER A 18 3.26 22.39 -23.47
N GLU A 19 3.77 22.34 -24.71
CA GLU A 19 3.41 23.27 -25.78
C GLU A 19 2.22 22.80 -26.63
N VAL A 20 1.78 21.54 -26.48
CA VAL A 20 0.71 20.94 -27.28
C VAL A 20 -0.40 20.36 -26.39
N LYS A 21 -1.35 21.20 -26.01
CA LYS A 21 -2.46 20.84 -25.08
C LYS A 21 -3.45 19.81 -25.64
N ASP A 22 -3.53 19.67 -26.97
CA ASP A 22 -4.53 18.83 -27.62
C ASP A 22 -4.09 17.35 -27.78
N ILE A 23 -2.84 17.02 -27.43
CA ILE A 23 -2.30 15.66 -27.59
C ILE A 23 -2.03 15.05 -26.21
N LYS A 24 -2.74 13.97 -25.89
CA LYS A 24 -2.39 13.13 -24.72
C LYS A 24 -1.07 12.42 -24.98
N CYS A 25 -0.02 12.83 -24.26
CA CYS A 25 1.27 12.17 -24.36
C CYS A 25 1.23 10.75 -23.79
N PRO A 26 1.83 9.77 -24.48
CA PRO A 26 1.94 8.41 -23.98
C PRO A 26 2.97 8.30 -22.85
N THR A 27 2.68 7.48 -21.85
CA THR A 27 3.49 7.29 -20.64
C THR A 27 4.43 6.09 -20.81
N LEU A 28 5.71 6.31 -20.53
CA LEU A 28 6.74 5.26 -20.45
C LEU A 28 7.29 5.24 -19.02
N LEU A 29 7.09 4.12 -18.31
CA LEU A 29 7.66 3.90 -16.98
C LEU A 29 9.15 3.59 -17.13
N LYS A 30 10.00 4.31 -16.41
CA LYS A 30 11.46 4.12 -16.43
C LYS A 30 11.96 3.87 -15.02
N ASN A 31 11.77 2.64 -14.54
CA ASN A 31 12.17 2.27 -13.19
C ASN A 31 13.53 1.57 -13.12
N SER A 32 14.15 1.66 -11.92
CA SER A 32 15.39 0.96 -11.61
C SER A 32 15.17 -0.56 -11.65
N TRP A 33 16.25 -1.32 -11.83
CA TRP A 33 16.18 -2.79 -11.93
C TRP A 33 15.37 -3.41 -10.77
N PHE A 34 15.47 -2.87 -9.56
CA PHE A 34 14.75 -3.31 -8.37
C PHE A 34 13.24 -3.01 -8.37
N PHE A 35 12.74 -2.09 -9.18
CA PHE A 35 11.32 -1.75 -9.21
C PHE A 35 10.60 -2.18 -10.50
N ARG A 36 11.33 -2.51 -11.57
CA ARG A 36 10.77 -2.89 -12.89
C ARG A 36 9.68 -3.97 -12.85
N PRO A 37 9.87 -5.12 -12.18
CA PRO A 37 8.78 -6.09 -12.01
C PRO A 37 7.46 -5.57 -11.44
N PHE A 38 7.46 -4.54 -10.59
CA PHE A 38 6.24 -3.95 -10.03
C PHE A 38 5.46 -3.11 -11.05
N GLU A 39 6.04 -2.77 -12.20
CA GLU A 39 5.31 -2.13 -13.31
C GLU A 39 4.15 -3.01 -13.78
N LEU A 40 4.25 -4.34 -13.66
CA LEU A 40 3.16 -5.27 -13.97
C LEU A 40 1.88 -4.93 -13.18
N PHE A 41 2.01 -4.58 -11.90
CA PHE A 41 0.86 -4.25 -11.06
C PHE A 41 0.21 -2.93 -11.49
N ILE A 42 1.00 -1.93 -11.87
CA ILE A 42 0.47 -0.67 -12.38
C ILE A 42 -0.21 -0.87 -13.71
N GLU A 43 0.42 -1.60 -14.63
CA GLU A 43 -0.17 -1.90 -15.94
C GLU A 43 -1.52 -2.63 -15.82
N MET A 44 -1.68 -3.50 -14.80
CA MET A 44 -2.95 -4.19 -14.53
C MET A 44 -4.04 -3.27 -13.96
N TYR A 45 -3.68 -2.24 -13.19
CA TYR A 45 -4.64 -1.29 -12.62
C TYR A 45 -5.00 -0.16 -13.61
N GLY A 46 -4.02 0.28 -14.41
CA GLY A 46 -4.13 1.36 -15.39
C GLY A 46 -2.89 2.25 -15.33
N LEU A 47 -2.47 2.86 -16.45
CA LEU A 47 -1.25 3.69 -16.53
C LEU A 47 -1.46 5.13 -16.05
N PRO A 48 -0.42 5.77 -15.46
CA PRO A 48 -0.55 7.13 -14.93
C PRO A 48 -0.62 8.11 -16.09
N ALA A 49 -1.29 9.24 -15.87
CA ALA A 49 -1.19 10.34 -16.81
C ALA A 49 0.27 10.79 -16.94
N TYR A 50 0.63 11.37 -18.09
CA TYR A 50 2.01 11.73 -18.42
C TYR A 50 2.68 12.64 -17.37
N ASP A 51 1.91 13.54 -16.75
CA ASP A 51 2.38 14.47 -15.73
C ASP A 51 2.18 13.97 -14.27
N ASP A 52 1.57 12.79 -14.09
CA ASP A 52 1.36 12.21 -12.76
C ASP A 52 2.65 11.55 -12.24
N PHE A 53 2.79 11.55 -10.92
CA PHE A 53 3.91 10.89 -10.25
C PHE A 53 3.89 9.37 -10.52
N ASP A 54 5.04 8.80 -10.88
CA ASP A 54 5.19 7.35 -11.06
C ASP A 54 5.11 6.61 -9.70
N PRO A 55 4.03 5.86 -9.41
CA PRO A 55 3.88 5.22 -8.12
C PRO A 55 4.72 3.95 -7.97
N THR A 56 5.45 3.50 -9.01
CA THR A 56 6.12 2.18 -9.03
C THR A 56 7.05 1.94 -7.86
N VAL A 57 7.84 2.96 -7.49
CA VAL A 57 8.78 2.84 -6.36
C VAL A 57 8.01 2.69 -5.05
N PHE A 58 6.95 3.49 -4.87
CA PHE A 58 6.12 3.45 -3.67
C PHE A 58 5.46 2.08 -3.53
N ILE A 59 4.82 1.59 -4.60
CA ILE A 59 4.20 0.26 -4.69
C ILE A 59 5.19 -0.84 -4.37
N GLY A 60 6.36 -0.83 -5.01
CA GLY A 60 7.34 -1.88 -4.79
C GLY A 60 7.78 -1.97 -3.33
N ILE A 61 7.93 -0.83 -2.66
CA ILE A 61 8.30 -0.78 -1.24
C ILE A 61 7.12 -1.23 -0.38
N THR A 62 5.91 -0.68 -0.58
CA THR A 62 4.74 -1.02 0.24
C THR A 62 4.34 -2.47 0.10
N TYR A 63 4.36 -3.01 -1.12
CA TYR A 63 4.03 -4.40 -1.42
C TYR A 63 4.99 -5.34 -0.71
N CYS A 64 6.30 -5.07 -0.81
CA CYS A 64 7.33 -5.86 -0.15
C CYS A 64 7.14 -5.86 1.37
N ILE A 65 6.89 -4.69 1.96
CA ILE A 65 6.71 -4.54 3.42
C ILE A 65 5.44 -5.26 3.89
N LEU A 66 4.30 -5.00 3.25
CA LEU A 66 3.02 -5.59 3.64
C LEU A 66 3.04 -7.11 3.49
N PHE A 67 3.57 -7.63 2.38
CA PHE A 67 3.72 -9.07 2.21
C PHE A 67 4.67 -9.64 3.27
N GLY A 68 5.81 -9.00 3.49
CA GLY A 68 6.81 -9.48 4.44
C GLY A 68 6.27 -9.55 5.87
N ILE A 69 5.44 -8.59 6.26
CA ILE A 69 4.73 -8.62 7.56
C ILE A 69 3.74 -9.78 7.61
N MET A 70 2.91 -9.98 6.58
CA MET A 70 1.85 -11.00 6.58
C MET A 70 2.38 -12.44 6.52
N PHE A 71 3.38 -12.70 5.69
CA PHE A 71 3.92 -14.04 5.47
C PHE A 71 5.07 -14.39 6.43
N GLY A 72 5.66 -13.39 7.10
CA GLY A 72 6.90 -13.40 7.87
C GLY A 72 7.41 -14.74 8.43
N ASP A 73 8.08 -15.52 7.59
CA ASP A 73 8.89 -16.68 7.97
C ASP A 73 10.27 -16.58 7.31
N PHE A 74 11.33 -16.79 8.10
CA PHE A 74 12.71 -16.65 7.62
C PHE A 74 13.06 -17.73 6.60
N GLY A 75 12.69 -18.98 6.91
CA GLY A 75 13.03 -20.14 6.11
C GLY A 75 12.26 -20.16 4.79
N GLN A 76 10.95 -19.96 4.86
CA GLN A 76 10.12 -19.90 3.66
C GLN A 76 10.45 -18.66 2.82
N GLY A 77 10.73 -17.51 3.45
CA GLY A 77 11.18 -16.30 2.76
C GLY A 77 12.49 -16.50 1.99
N LEU A 78 13.44 -17.25 2.55
CA LEU A 78 14.73 -17.55 1.90
C LEU A 78 14.52 -18.45 0.68
N VAL A 79 13.63 -19.45 0.78
CA VAL A 79 13.25 -20.29 -0.36
C VAL A 79 12.59 -19.46 -1.46
N LEU A 80 11.64 -18.59 -1.13
CA LEU A 80 11.01 -17.68 -2.09
C LEU A 80 12.02 -16.73 -2.73
N MET A 81 12.99 -16.23 -1.96
CA MET A 81 14.08 -15.39 -2.46
C MET A 81 14.92 -16.14 -3.51
N ILE A 82 15.40 -17.35 -3.19
CA ILE A 82 16.22 -18.15 -4.10
C ILE A 82 15.44 -18.52 -5.36
N LEU A 83 14.21 -19.01 -5.22
CA LEU A 83 13.37 -19.38 -6.35
C LEU A 83 13.04 -18.18 -7.23
N GLY A 84 12.72 -17.03 -6.61
CA GLY A 84 12.40 -15.81 -7.34
C GLY A 84 13.57 -15.29 -8.19
N PHE A 85 14.79 -15.23 -7.64
CA PHE A 85 15.96 -14.81 -8.41
C PHE A 85 16.38 -15.83 -9.47
N LEU A 86 16.26 -17.14 -9.19
CA LEU A 86 16.60 -18.18 -10.17
C LEU A 86 15.68 -18.14 -11.40
N PHE A 87 14.39 -17.85 -11.19
CA PHE A 87 13.38 -17.81 -12.24
C PHE A 87 13.06 -16.39 -12.74
N GLU A 88 13.78 -15.35 -12.32
CA GLU A 88 13.56 -13.95 -12.75
C GLU A 88 13.60 -13.81 -14.29
N LYS A 89 14.44 -14.61 -14.96
CA LYS A 89 14.53 -14.64 -16.44
C LYS A 89 13.30 -15.20 -17.14
N LYS A 90 12.45 -15.97 -16.45
CA LYS A 90 11.25 -16.61 -17.05
C LYS A 90 10.00 -15.73 -16.95
N GLY A 91 9.99 -14.70 -16.11
CA GLY A 91 8.84 -13.81 -16.02
C GLY A 91 8.96 -12.74 -14.93
N LYS A 92 8.34 -11.58 -15.17
CA LYS A 92 8.33 -10.44 -14.24
C LYS A 92 7.79 -10.83 -12.85
N LEU A 93 6.80 -11.72 -12.77
CA LEU A 93 6.23 -12.20 -11.50
C LEU A 93 7.27 -12.86 -10.59
N PHE A 94 8.19 -13.66 -11.14
CA PHE A 94 9.26 -14.31 -10.35
C PHE A 94 10.23 -13.28 -9.75
N GLY A 95 10.49 -12.17 -10.47
CA GLY A 95 11.26 -11.05 -9.95
C GLY A 95 10.58 -10.37 -8.75
N ILE A 96 9.25 -10.33 -8.72
CA ILE A 96 8.49 -9.84 -7.56
C ILE A 96 8.64 -10.80 -6.38
N VAL A 97 8.43 -12.10 -6.61
CA VAL A 97 8.56 -13.15 -5.58
C VAL A 97 9.94 -13.12 -4.92
N GLY A 98 11.02 -12.92 -5.69
CA GLY A 98 12.38 -12.85 -5.15
C GLY A 98 12.59 -11.70 -4.17
N ARG A 99 12.07 -10.51 -4.48
CA ARG A 99 12.21 -9.29 -3.65
C ARG A 99 11.35 -9.34 -2.40
N VAL A 100 10.17 -9.88 -2.57
CA VAL A 100 9.24 -10.15 -1.48
C VAL A 100 9.83 -11.19 -0.52
N GLY A 101 10.54 -12.20 -1.05
CA GLY A 101 11.30 -13.17 -0.26
C GLY A 101 12.35 -12.52 0.66
N ILE A 102 13.08 -11.51 0.18
CA ILE A 102 14.05 -10.74 1.01
C ILE A 102 13.33 -10.13 2.22
N THR A 103 12.21 -9.44 1.97
CA THR A 103 11.49 -8.71 3.01
C THR A 103 10.82 -9.68 3.99
N SER A 104 10.27 -10.79 3.49
CA SER A 104 9.78 -11.90 4.30
C SER A 104 10.87 -12.49 5.18
N SER A 105 12.10 -12.66 4.69
CA SER A 105 13.19 -13.17 5.52
C SER A 105 13.53 -12.20 6.66
N ILE A 106 13.54 -10.89 6.39
CA ILE A 106 13.81 -9.86 7.42
C ILE A 106 12.72 -9.88 8.50
N PHE A 107 11.44 -9.88 8.12
CA PHE A 107 10.34 -9.92 9.07
C PHE A 107 10.21 -11.29 9.77
N GLY A 108 10.51 -12.39 9.08
CA GLY A 108 10.58 -13.72 9.68
C GLY A 108 11.67 -13.83 10.76
N PHE A 109 12.81 -13.17 10.56
CA PHE A 109 13.83 -13.03 11.61
C PHE A 109 13.32 -12.19 12.80
N LEU A 110 12.59 -11.11 12.53
CA LEU A 110 11.99 -10.25 13.56
C LEU A 110 10.94 -11.01 14.41
N PHE A 111 10.10 -11.83 13.78
CA PHE A 111 9.15 -12.70 14.46
C PHE A 111 9.80 -13.92 15.11
N GLY A 112 11.02 -14.27 14.72
CA GLY A 112 11.76 -15.42 15.26
C GLY A 112 11.30 -16.77 14.70
N SER A 113 10.59 -16.81 13.56
CA SER A 113 10.13 -18.05 12.92
C SER A 113 11.09 -18.50 11.83
N VAL A 114 11.63 -19.72 11.96
CA VAL A 114 12.38 -20.41 10.89
C VAL A 114 11.66 -21.71 10.56
N PHE A 115 10.98 -21.78 9.40
CA PHE A 115 10.24 -22.98 8.99
C PHE A 115 9.30 -23.51 10.10
N GLY A 116 8.69 -22.63 10.89
CA GLY A 116 7.85 -22.97 12.04
C GLY A 116 8.57 -23.58 13.26
N HIS A 117 9.90 -23.69 13.26
CA HIS A 117 10.67 -24.09 14.44
C HIS A 117 10.97 -22.85 15.30
N GLU A 118 10.11 -22.59 16.29
CA GLU A 118 10.29 -21.48 17.25
C GLU A 118 11.52 -21.64 18.17
N THR A 119 12.17 -22.82 18.20
CA THR A 119 13.26 -23.15 19.13
C THR A 119 14.68 -23.03 18.58
N LEU A 120 14.86 -22.89 17.26
CA LEU A 120 16.20 -22.81 16.63
C LEU A 120 16.84 -21.42 16.75
N LEU A 121 16.04 -20.37 16.94
CA LEU A 121 16.51 -18.98 16.99
C LEU A 121 16.59 -18.40 18.41
N ASN A 122 16.22 -19.17 19.43
CA ASN A 122 16.39 -18.80 20.84
C ASN A 122 17.81 -18.30 21.17
N PRO A 123 18.92 -18.96 20.76
CA PRO A 123 20.27 -18.49 21.08
C PRO A 123 20.68 -17.21 20.33
N VAL A 124 20.13 -16.95 19.14
CA VAL A 124 20.47 -15.76 18.33
C VAL A 124 19.70 -14.53 18.80
N HIS A 125 18.42 -14.68 19.16
CA HIS A 125 17.64 -13.61 19.80
C HIS A 125 18.23 -13.22 21.16
N GLN A 126 18.73 -14.19 21.93
CA GLN A 126 19.40 -13.96 23.21
C GLN A 126 20.73 -13.20 23.06
N SER A 127 21.47 -13.42 21.96
CA SER A 127 22.75 -12.77 21.70
C SER A 127 22.63 -11.38 21.04
N LEU A 128 21.56 -11.09 20.29
CA LEU A 128 21.39 -9.81 19.60
C LEU A 128 20.52 -8.79 20.36
N PHE A 129 19.45 -9.25 21.03
CA PHE A 129 18.46 -8.36 21.65
C PHE A 129 18.48 -8.36 23.19
N GLY A 130 19.22 -9.26 23.84
CA GLY A 130 19.46 -9.22 25.29
C GLY A 130 18.20 -9.40 26.18
N VAL A 131 17.12 -10.00 25.66
CA VAL A 131 15.88 -10.27 26.41
C VAL A 131 15.77 -11.76 26.72
N ARG A 132 15.36 -12.12 27.95
CA ARG A 132 15.24 -13.51 28.43
C ARG A 132 13.99 -14.26 27.93
N ASP A 133 13.06 -13.59 27.26
CA ASP A 133 11.81 -14.16 26.76
C ASP A 133 11.44 -13.63 25.36
N LYS A 134 10.76 -14.48 24.58
CA LYS A 134 10.32 -14.29 23.18
C LYS A 134 9.82 -12.86 22.92
N LEU A 135 10.34 -12.19 21.88
CA LEU A 135 9.84 -10.86 21.49
C LEU A 135 8.40 -10.91 20.91
N PHE A 136 8.01 -12.01 20.25
CA PHE A 136 6.64 -12.20 19.76
C PHE A 136 6.26 -13.68 19.75
N GLU A 137 5.51 -14.14 20.75
CA GLU A 137 4.75 -15.39 20.62
C GLU A 137 3.46 -15.04 19.88
N VAL A 138 3.42 -15.27 18.57
CA VAL A 138 2.33 -14.82 17.67
C VAL A 138 0.95 -15.35 18.10
N MET A 139 0.93 -16.47 18.83
CA MET A 139 -0.28 -17.09 19.39
C MET A 139 -0.59 -16.74 20.85
N ALA A 140 0.28 -16.01 21.56
CA ALA A 140 -0.07 -15.57 22.90
C ALA A 140 -1.17 -14.50 22.80
N SER A 141 -2.24 -14.67 23.58
CA SER A 141 -3.38 -13.74 23.62
C SER A 141 -2.98 -12.29 23.94
N SER A 142 -1.85 -12.09 24.63
CA SER A 142 -1.23 -10.77 24.86
C SER A 142 -0.62 -10.14 23.60
N SER A 143 -0.05 -10.95 22.69
CA SER A 143 0.64 -10.49 21.49
C SER A 143 -0.32 -10.27 20.32
N THR A 144 -1.43 -11.01 20.26
CA THR A 144 -2.43 -10.90 19.20
C THR A 144 -3.02 -9.48 19.10
N MET A 145 -3.35 -8.87 20.24
CA MET A 145 -3.87 -7.51 20.28
C MET A 145 -2.80 -6.50 19.81
N VAL A 146 -1.54 -6.68 20.23
CA VAL A 146 -0.42 -5.82 19.82
C VAL A 146 -0.14 -5.94 18.32
N LEU A 147 -0.17 -7.16 17.76
CA LEU A 147 0.00 -7.38 16.33
C LEU A 147 -1.14 -6.75 15.52
N LEU A 148 -2.38 -6.85 15.99
CA LEU A 148 -3.53 -6.26 15.32
C LEU A 148 -3.51 -4.73 15.36
N ILE A 149 -3.17 -4.15 16.52
CA ILE A 149 -2.98 -2.70 16.67
C ILE A 149 -1.79 -2.23 15.81
N GLY A 150 -0.69 -3.00 15.79
CA GLY A 150 0.46 -2.74 14.93
C GLY A 150 0.11 -2.75 13.45
N ALA A 151 -0.72 -3.71 13.01
CA ALA A 151 -1.24 -3.78 11.64
C ALA A 151 -2.07 -2.55 11.27
N ILE A 152 -2.98 -2.11 12.15
CA ILE A 152 -3.72 -0.86 11.96
C ILE A 152 -2.76 0.32 11.89
N ALA A 153 -1.80 0.42 12.82
CA ALA A 153 -0.85 1.53 12.87
C ALA A 153 -0.01 1.64 11.58
N ILE A 154 0.49 0.51 11.07
CA ILE A 154 1.21 0.46 9.79
C ILE A 154 0.30 0.88 8.65
N GLY A 155 -0.93 0.34 8.59
CA GLY A 155 -1.93 0.73 7.59
C GLY A 155 -2.27 2.22 7.62
N SER A 156 -2.42 2.78 8.82
CA SER A 156 -2.68 4.20 9.03
C SER A 156 -1.50 5.07 8.58
N VAL A 157 -0.27 4.66 8.84
CA VAL A 157 0.93 5.35 8.33
C VAL A 157 0.95 5.29 6.80
N LEU A 158 0.65 4.15 6.19
CA LEU A 158 0.57 4.03 4.73
C LEU A 158 -0.51 4.95 4.14
N ILE A 159 -1.70 5.01 4.75
CA ILE A 159 -2.75 5.96 4.35
C ILE A 159 -2.24 7.41 4.44
N LEU A 160 -1.57 7.80 5.53
CA LEU A 160 -0.99 9.14 5.66
C LEU A 160 0.04 9.44 4.57
N VAL A 161 0.90 8.47 4.23
CA VAL A 161 1.86 8.63 3.13
C VAL A 161 1.14 8.80 1.79
N THR A 162 0.08 8.04 1.51
CA THR A 162 -0.70 8.21 0.27
C THR A 162 -1.40 9.57 0.18
N MET A 163 -1.86 10.12 1.31
CA MET A 163 -2.40 11.48 1.36
C MET A 163 -1.32 12.52 1.04
N ILE A 164 -0.09 12.35 1.55
CA ILE A 164 1.05 13.22 1.19
C ILE A 164 1.33 13.17 -0.31
N MET A 165 1.26 11.99 -0.92
CA MET A 165 1.43 11.83 -2.37
C MET A 165 0.33 12.56 -3.14
N ASN A 166 -0.93 12.42 -2.73
CA ASN A 166 -2.05 13.15 -3.35
C ASN A 166 -1.91 14.67 -3.19
N MET A 167 -1.50 15.14 -2.00
CA MET A 167 -1.21 16.55 -1.74
C MET A 167 -0.11 17.08 -2.68
N TRP A 168 0.98 16.32 -2.89
CA TRP A 168 2.02 16.73 -3.81
C TRP A 168 1.51 16.82 -5.25
N ASN A 169 0.75 15.83 -5.72
CA ASN A 169 0.22 15.83 -7.07
C ASN A 169 -0.68 17.05 -7.33
N ARG A 170 -1.60 17.36 -6.41
CA ARG A 170 -2.50 18.51 -6.52
C ARG A 170 -1.80 19.86 -6.38
N ALA A 171 -0.77 19.95 -5.54
CA ALA A 171 0.07 21.14 -5.44
C ALA A 171 0.79 21.45 -6.76
N ARG A 172 1.21 20.43 -7.52
CA ARG A 172 1.81 20.59 -8.85
C ARG A 172 0.81 21.05 -9.91
N LYS A 173 -0.44 20.58 -9.84
CA LYS A 173 -1.55 20.98 -10.73
C LYS A 173 -2.14 22.36 -10.39
N LYS A 174 -1.70 23.01 -9.31
CA LYS A 174 -2.18 24.32 -8.79
C LYS A 174 -3.66 24.33 -8.40
N GLU A 175 -4.22 23.18 -8.06
CA GLU A 175 -5.61 23.02 -7.58
C GLU A 175 -5.68 23.28 -6.07
N TRP A 176 -5.63 24.54 -5.66
CA TRP A 176 -5.52 24.93 -4.24
C TRP A 176 -6.73 24.56 -3.38
N ALA A 177 -7.95 24.63 -3.94
CA ALA A 177 -9.17 24.25 -3.25
C ALA A 177 -9.11 22.77 -2.86
N GLU A 178 -8.75 21.91 -3.81
CA GLU A 178 -8.75 20.49 -3.53
C GLU A 178 -7.49 20.00 -2.79
N PHE A 179 -6.38 20.74 -2.87
CA PHE A 179 -5.22 20.52 -2.02
C PHE A 179 -5.52 20.76 -0.52
N LEU A 180 -6.22 21.85 -0.18
CA LEU A 180 -6.47 22.22 1.22
C LEU A 180 -7.68 21.51 1.83
N PHE A 181 -8.79 21.42 1.10
CA PHE A 181 -10.10 21.08 1.66
C PHE A 181 -10.59 19.65 1.34
N SER A 182 -9.88 18.89 0.49
CA SER A 182 -10.33 17.53 0.15
C SER A 182 -10.09 16.50 1.24
N GLN A 183 -10.83 15.40 1.16
CA GLN A 183 -10.67 14.21 1.99
C GLN A 183 -9.24 13.65 1.98
N ASN A 184 -8.52 13.77 0.87
CA ASN A 184 -7.13 13.32 0.75
C ASN A 184 -6.13 14.51 0.72
N GLY A 185 -6.59 15.71 1.13
CA GLY A 185 -5.80 16.93 1.22
C GLY A 185 -5.36 17.22 2.65
N VAL A 186 -4.99 18.48 2.93
CA VAL A 186 -4.46 18.90 4.25
C VAL A 186 -5.50 18.70 5.36
N ALA A 187 -6.77 19.03 5.12
CA ALA A 187 -7.84 18.83 6.10
C ALA A 187 -8.01 17.35 6.48
N GLY A 188 -8.00 16.45 5.48
CA GLY A 188 -8.05 15.00 5.69
C GLY A 188 -6.84 14.45 6.44
N PHE A 189 -5.64 14.92 6.10
CA PHE A 189 -4.40 14.51 6.75
C PHE A 189 -4.39 14.88 8.24
N VAL A 190 -4.79 16.12 8.58
CA VAL A 190 -4.86 16.59 9.96
C VAL A 190 -5.92 15.83 10.76
N PHE A 191 -7.10 15.61 10.16
CA PHE A 191 -8.20 14.87 10.79
C PHE A 191 -7.82 13.42 11.07
N TYR A 192 -7.39 12.69 10.03
CA TYR A 192 -7.05 11.28 10.13
C TYR A 192 -5.84 11.05 11.03
N GLY A 193 -4.79 11.87 10.87
CA GLY A 193 -3.60 11.82 11.72
C GLY A 193 -3.91 12.04 13.19
N PHE A 194 -4.79 12.99 13.52
CA PHE A 194 -5.22 13.21 14.90
C PHE A 194 -5.97 12.02 15.49
N ILE A 195 -6.91 11.41 14.74
CA ILE A 195 -7.66 10.24 15.20
C ILE A 195 -6.74 9.09 15.54
N ILE A 196 -5.75 8.81 14.69
CA ILE A 196 -4.80 7.71 14.89
C ILE A 196 -3.90 7.98 16.09
N VAL A 197 -3.34 9.18 16.20
CA VAL A 197 -2.51 9.56 17.36
C VAL A 197 -3.34 9.47 18.65
N ALA A 198 -4.58 9.96 18.65
CA ALA A 198 -5.48 9.87 19.80
C ALA A 198 -5.80 8.42 20.17
N ALA A 199 -6.06 7.55 19.19
CA ALA A 199 -6.32 6.13 19.42
C ALA A 199 -5.10 5.42 20.01
N VAL A 200 -3.90 5.68 19.49
CA VAL A 200 -2.65 5.08 20.00
C VAL A 200 -2.36 5.55 21.44
N LEU A 201 -2.49 6.84 21.73
CA LEU A 201 -2.30 7.39 23.08
C LEU A 201 -3.32 6.86 24.09
N LEU A 202 -4.58 6.67 23.66
CA LEU A 202 -5.62 6.08 24.51
C LEU A 202 -5.27 4.64 24.90
N VAL A 203 -4.78 3.85 23.94
CA VAL A 203 -4.48 2.43 24.16
C VAL A 203 -3.16 2.23 24.91
N VAL A 204 -2.09 2.96 24.54
CA VAL A 204 -0.74 2.77 25.10
C VAL A 204 -0.57 3.52 26.42
N ALA A 205 -0.95 4.80 26.47
CA ALA A 205 -0.68 5.66 27.63
C ALA A 205 -1.85 5.73 28.61
N LYS A 206 -3.04 5.19 28.27
CA LYS A 206 -4.32 5.41 28.99
C LYS A 206 -4.65 6.90 29.22
N ILE A 207 -4.01 7.79 28.46
CA ILE A 207 -4.25 9.23 28.52
C ILE A 207 -5.41 9.52 27.59
N ASN A 208 -6.50 10.05 28.13
CA ASN A 208 -7.64 10.42 27.31
C ASN A 208 -7.35 11.77 26.62
N VAL A 209 -6.94 11.69 25.35
CA VAL A 209 -6.62 12.86 24.51
C VAL A 209 -7.88 13.55 23.97
N LEU A 210 -9.07 12.96 24.21
CA LEU A 210 -10.39 13.52 23.87
C LEU A 210 -10.83 14.65 24.82
N LYS A 211 -9.90 15.52 25.22
CA LYS A 211 -10.27 16.75 25.92
C LYS A 211 -10.90 17.73 24.93
N PRO A 212 -11.89 18.55 25.34
CA PRO A 212 -12.57 19.51 24.46
C PRO A 212 -11.58 20.43 23.71
N LEU A 213 -10.45 20.75 24.35
CA LEU A 213 -9.40 21.60 23.81
C LEU A 213 -8.72 21.05 22.54
N PHE A 214 -8.60 19.72 22.39
CA PHE A 214 -8.00 19.08 21.20
C PHE A 214 -9.05 18.60 20.21
N VAL A 215 -10.24 18.23 20.67
CA VAL A 215 -11.34 17.78 19.79
C VAL A 215 -11.84 18.89 18.86
N VAL A 216 -11.95 20.12 19.37
CA VAL A 216 -12.48 21.25 18.58
C VAL A 216 -11.59 21.59 17.36
N PRO A 217 -10.27 21.85 17.50
CA PRO A 217 -9.44 22.21 16.35
C PRO A 217 -9.12 21.04 15.41
N PHE A 218 -9.13 19.79 15.87
CA PHE A 218 -8.70 18.65 15.06
C PHE A 218 -9.84 17.78 14.51
N ILE A 219 -11.05 17.86 15.08
CA ILE A 219 -12.22 17.12 14.59
C ILE A 219 -13.23 18.09 13.99
N VAL A 220 -13.64 19.12 14.74
CA VAL A 220 -14.72 20.02 14.32
C VAL A 220 -14.27 20.92 13.16
N VAL A 221 -13.06 21.46 13.21
CA VAL A 221 -12.55 22.31 12.13
C VAL A 221 -12.41 21.54 10.81
N PRO A 222 -11.77 20.37 10.71
CA PRO A 222 -11.72 19.62 9.46
C PRO A 222 -13.08 19.18 8.93
N VAL A 223 -14.03 18.83 9.81
CA VAL A 223 -15.41 18.51 9.43
C VAL A 223 -16.09 19.72 8.79
N ILE A 224 -15.94 20.91 9.37
CA ILE A 224 -16.44 22.16 8.78
C ILE A 224 -15.73 22.44 7.44
N LEU A 225 -14.42 22.17 7.33
CA LEU A 225 -13.67 22.34 6.09
C LEU A 225 -14.15 21.38 4.98
N PHE A 226 -14.52 20.13 5.31
CA PHE A 226 -15.15 19.21 4.35
C PHE A 226 -16.49 19.74 3.87
N MET A 227 -17.35 20.21 4.79
CA MET A 227 -18.64 20.81 4.43
C MET A 227 -18.51 22.09 3.60
N MET A 228 -17.34 22.74 3.61
CA MET A 228 -17.06 23.96 2.84
C MET A 228 -16.29 23.70 1.55
N LYS A 229 -15.89 22.45 1.27
CA LYS A 229 -15.11 22.05 0.08
C LYS A 229 -15.84 22.45 -1.21
N GLU A 230 -17.09 22.03 -1.38
CA GLU A 230 -17.92 22.34 -2.56
C GLU A 230 -18.15 23.85 -2.75
N ALA A 231 -18.37 24.59 -1.65
CA ALA A 231 -18.54 26.04 -1.71
C ALA A 231 -17.25 26.78 -2.14
N PHE A 232 -16.08 26.24 -1.81
CA PHE A 232 -14.79 26.84 -2.17
C PHE A 232 -14.31 26.45 -3.57
N GLU A 233 -14.58 25.22 -4.04
CA GLU A 233 -14.31 24.80 -5.42
C GLU A 233 -15.08 25.69 -6.40
N ARG A 234 -16.38 25.93 -6.15
CA ARG A 234 -17.20 26.86 -6.96
C ARG A 234 -16.66 28.29 -6.98
N LYS A 235 -16.07 28.75 -5.86
CA LYS A 235 -15.46 30.08 -5.75
C LYS A 235 -14.17 30.20 -6.56
N PHE A 236 -13.38 29.13 -6.65
CA PHE A 236 -12.16 29.08 -7.46
C PHE A 236 -12.42 28.92 -8.96
N GLU A 237 -13.52 28.26 -9.33
CA GLU A 237 -13.99 28.14 -10.72
C GLU A 237 -14.72 29.40 -11.24
N GLY A 238 -14.87 30.43 -10.40
CA GLY A 238 -15.48 31.71 -10.80
C GLY A 238 -17.02 31.70 -10.84
N HIS A 239 -17.66 30.63 -10.35
CA HIS A 239 -19.11 30.56 -10.20
C HIS A 239 -19.59 31.21 -8.88
N SER A 240 -20.84 31.65 -8.86
CA SER A 240 -21.41 32.36 -7.69
C SER A 240 -21.51 31.44 -6.48
N PHE A 241 -21.22 31.98 -5.29
CA PHE A 241 -21.27 31.29 -3.99
C PHE A 241 -22.66 30.71 -3.61
N LYS A 242 -23.70 30.95 -4.43
CA LYS A 242 -25.04 30.45 -4.18
C LYS A 242 -25.23 29.08 -4.85
N PRO A 243 -25.56 28.03 -4.09
CA PRO A 243 -26.03 26.78 -4.68
C PRO A 243 -27.27 27.05 -5.51
N GLU A 244 -27.29 26.60 -6.76
CA GLU A 244 -28.48 26.71 -7.63
C GLU A 244 -29.70 25.99 -7.02
N ASP A 245 -29.48 24.99 -6.17
CA ASP A 245 -30.52 24.17 -5.51
C ASP A 245 -30.92 24.64 -4.09
N GLY A 246 -30.44 25.80 -3.63
CA GLY A 246 -30.78 26.34 -2.31
C GLY A 246 -29.97 25.79 -1.14
N TRP A 247 -29.92 26.56 -0.05
CA TRP A 247 -29.10 26.28 1.14
C TRP A 247 -29.46 24.97 1.86
N GLY A 248 -30.72 24.54 1.77
CA GLY A 248 -31.16 23.27 2.36
C GLY A 248 -30.56 22.05 1.68
N ASN A 249 -30.55 22.02 0.33
CA ASN A 249 -30.02 20.89 -0.42
C ASN A 249 -28.48 20.82 -0.30
N TYR A 250 -27.81 21.98 -0.30
CA TYR A 250 -26.38 22.06 -0.03
C TYR A 250 -26.01 21.45 1.34
N PHE A 251 -26.70 21.85 2.41
CA PHE A 251 -26.41 21.33 3.74
C PHE A 251 -26.64 19.81 3.83
N LEU A 252 -27.69 19.30 3.19
CA LEU A 252 -27.96 17.86 3.14
C LEU A 252 -26.89 17.10 2.35
N MET A 253 -26.50 17.57 1.16
CA MET A 253 -25.45 16.94 0.35
C MET A 253 -24.10 16.97 1.07
N SER A 254 -23.68 18.13 1.58
CA SER A 254 -22.43 18.24 2.32
C SER A 254 -22.41 17.38 3.60
N PHE A 255 -23.56 17.19 4.27
CA PHE A 255 -23.66 16.25 5.39
C PHE A 255 -23.43 14.81 4.96
N PHE A 256 -24.08 14.35 3.88
CA PHE A 256 -23.90 13.00 3.37
C PHE A 256 -22.48 12.75 2.84
N GLU A 257 -21.89 13.71 2.12
CA GLU A 257 -20.51 13.63 1.65
C GLU A 257 -19.54 13.54 2.83
N THR A 258 -19.68 14.42 3.83
CA THR A 258 -18.87 14.36 5.06
C THR A 258 -19.05 13.02 5.79
N PHE A 259 -20.27 12.51 5.87
CA PHE A 259 -20.55 11.21 6.48
C PHE A 259 -19.89 10.06 5.72
N GLU A 260 -19.93 10.07 4.39
CA GLU A 260 -19.24 9.09 3.54
C GLU A 260 -17.72 9.17 3.72
N ILE A 261 -17.17 10.38 3.80
CA ILE A 261 -15.75 10.64 4.08
C ILE A 261 -15.35 9.99 5.41
N LEU A 262 -16.13 10.20 6.47
CA LEU A 262 -15.88 9.63 7.79
C LEU A 262 -15.95 8.10 7.77
N LEU A 263 -16.99 7.54 7.14
CA LEU A 263 -17.17 6.10 7.00
C LEU A 263 -16.01 5.47 6.23
N SER A 264 -15.53 6.14 5.19
CA SER A 264 -14.38 5.71 4.39
C SER A 264 -13.11 5.66 5.24
N PHE A 265 -12.84 6.63 6.12
CA PHE A 265 -11.67 6.56 7.00
C PHE A 265 -11.70 5.37 7.96
N VAL A 266 -12.86 5.09 8.55
CA VAL A 266 -13.06 3.94 9.44
C VAL A 266 -12.87 2.63 8.67
N THR A 267 -13.56 2.50 7.53
CA THR A 267 -13.53 1.30 6.70
C THR A 267 -12.12 0.99 6.21
N ASN A 268 -11.39 2.01 5.77
CA ASN A 268 -10.02 1.83 5.28
C ASN A 268 -9.06 1.42 6.40
N SER A 269 -9.18 2.01 7.60
CA SER A 269 -8.37 1.61 8.75
C SER A 269 -8.66 0.17 9.19
N MET A 270 -9.94 -0.22 9.23
CA MET A 270 -10.35 -1.59 9.54
C MET A 270 -9.89 -2.59 8.48
N SER A 271 -9.73 -2.17 7.23
CA SER A 271 -9.27 -3.06 6.16
C SER A 271 -7.88 -3.64 6.43
N TYR A 272 -7.00 -2.85 7.07
CA TYR A 272 -5.66 -3.30 7.47
C TYR A 272 -5.64 -4.31 8.62
N LEU A 273 -6.76 -4.53 9.32
CA LEU A 273 -6.90 -5.66 10.26
C LEU A 273 -6.59 -7.00 9.59
N ARG A 274 -6.84 -7.10 8.28
CA ARG A 274 -6.54 -8.30 7.49
C ARG A 274 -5.06 -8.64 7.49
N VAL A 275 -4.18 -7.63 7.48
CA VAL A 275 -2.73 -7.83 7.59
C VAL A 275 -2.43 -8.65 8.86
N GLY A 276 -2.99 -8.23 10.01
CA GLY A 276 -2.85 -8.95 11.27
C GLY A 276 -3.51 -10.33 11.25
N GLY A 277 -4.68 -10.46 10.63
CA GLY A 277 -5.35 -11.75 10.45
C GLY A 277 -4.51 -12.78 9.69
N PHE A 278 -3.80 -12.37 8.63
CA PHE A 278 -2.92 -13.26 7.86
C PHE A 278 -1.67 -13.66 8.63
N VAL A 279 -1.09 -12.77 9.45
CA VAL A 279 0.01 -13.14 10.36
C VAL A 279 -0.41 -14.27 11.31
N LEU A 280 -1.62 -14.17 11.87
CA LEU A 280 -2.16 -15.18 12.78
C LEU A 280 -2.51 -16.48 12.06
N SER A 281 -3.08 -16.39 10.85
CA SER A 281 -3.38 -17.55 9.99
C SER A 281 -2.13 -18.33 9.66
N HIS A 282 -1.07 -17.63 9.23
CA HIS A 282 0.22 -18.22 8.90
C HIS A 282 0.83 -18.94 10.11
N ALA A 283 0.91 -18.26 11.27
CA ALA A 283 1.42 -18.86 12.49
C ALA A 283 0.58 -20.06 12.96
N GLY A 284 -0.75 -19.97 12.85
CA GLY A 284 -1.67 -21.06 13.17
C GLY A 284 -1.48 -22.28 12.27
N MET A 285 -1.31 -22.09 10.96
CA MET A 285 -1.05 -23.20 10.04
C MET A 285 0.32 -23.85 10.29
N MET A 286 1.35 -23.04 10.57
CA MET A 286 2.66 -23.58 10.92
C MET A 286 2.65 -24.38 12.23
N LEU A 287 1.86 -23.96 13.22
CA LEU A 287 1.62 -24.75 14.43
C LEU A 287 0.96 -26.10 14.11
N VAL A 288 -0.06 -26.12 13.25
CA VAL A 288 -0.75 -27.36 12.87
C VAL A 288 0.22 -28.31 12.17
N VAL A 289 1.01 -27.81 11.22
CA VAL A 289 2.06 -28.60 10.54
C VAL A 289 3.03 -29.18 11.57
N MET A 290 3.53 -28.37 12.50
CA MET A 290 4.46 -28.84 13.53
C MET A 290 3.86 -29.84 14.50
N THR A 291 2.57 -29.70 14.81
CA THR A 291 1.85 -30.64 15.67
C THR A 291 1.75 -32.01 14.99
N LEU A 292 1.40 -32.04 13.69
CA LEU A 292 1.36 -33.28 12.90
C LEU A 292 2.73 -33.95 12.78
N VAL A 293 3.79 -33.16 12.62
CA VAL A 293 5.18 -33.68 12.58
C VAL A 293 5.52 -34.38 13.89
N LYS A 294 5.22 -33.75 15.05
CA LYS A 294 5.48 -34.33 16.38
C LYS A 294 4.67 -35.61 16.63
N MET A 295 3.43 -35.68 16.16
CA MET A 295 2.56 -36.85 16.36
C MET A 295 2.96 -38.07 15.52
N THR A 296 3.67 -37.88 14.39
CA THR A 296 3.94 -38.93 13.40
C THR A 296 5.36 -39.54 13.52
N GLY A 297 6.16 -39.12 14.52
CA GLY A 297 7.48 -39.70 14.78
C GLY A 297 8.42 -39.67 13.57
N ASN A 298 9.00 -40.82 13.18
CA ASN A 298 9.98 -40.92 12.09
C ASN A 298 9.45 -40.52 10.70
N ALA A 299 8.14 -40.59 10.44
CA ALA A 299 7.54 -40.09 9.20
C ALA A 299 7.31 -38.56 9.21
N GLY A 300 7.61 -37.89 10.34
CA GLY A 300 7.44 -36.45 10.52
C GLY A 300 8.27 -35.60 9.56
N ILE A 301 9.41 -36.10 9.05
CA ILE A 301 10.24 -35.35 8.09
C ILE A 301 9.49 -35.12 6.77
N ILE A 302 8.77 -36.12 6.28
CA ILE A 302 7.99 -36.03 5.03
C ILE A 302 6.85 -35.01 5.22
N ILE A 303 6.17 -35.08 6.36
CA ILE A 303 5.08 -34.16 6.70
C ILE A 303 5.61 -32.73 6.88
N ALA A 304 6.80 -32.56 7.45
CA ALA A 304 7.42 -31.25 7.63
C ALA A 304 7.71 -30.59 6.27
N VAL A 305 8.31 -31.34 5.34
CA VAL A 305 8.64 -30.83 4.00
C VAL A 305 7.36 -30.53 3.22
N LEU A 306 6.42 -31.48 3.18
CA LEU A 306 5.17 -31.33 2.43
C LEU A 306 4.29 -30.21 3.00
N GLY A 307 4.18 -30.15 4.34
CA GLY A 307 3.44 -29.11 5.03
C GLY A 307 4.02 -27.72 4.82
N ASN A 308 5.35 -27.56 4.88
CA ASN A 308 5.98 -26.28 4.59
C ASN A 308 5.79 -25.84 3.13
N ILE A 309 5.91 -26.76 2.17
CA ILE A 309 5.64 -26.45 0.75
C ILE A 309 4.18 -26.04 0.57
N PHE A 310 3.25 -26.76 1.21
CA PHE A 310 1.83 -26.46 1.15
C PHE A 310 1.52 -25.07 1.72
N VAL A 311 1.99 -24.77 2.93
CA VAL A 311 1.79 -23.45 3.56
C VAL A 311 2.44 -22.36 2.71
N MET A 312 3.68 -22.56 2.27
CA MET A 312 4.39 -21.58 1.43
C MET A 312 3.63 -21.26 0.13
N ALA A 313 3.10 -22.27 -0.56
CA ALA A 313 2.38 -22.08 -1.82
C ALA A 313 0.99 -21.45 -1.60
N LEU A 314 0.24 -21.95 -0.63
CA LEU A 314 -1.13 -21.51 -0.37
C LEU A 314 -1.17 -20.12 0.28
N GLU A 315 -0.44 -19.92 1.38
CA GLU A 315 -0.38 -18.61 2.04
C GLU A 315 0.36 -17.59 1.20
N GLY A 316 1.45 -17.97 0.51
CA GLY A 316 2.15 -17.07 -0.40
C GLY A 316 1.23 -16.51 -1.50
N LEU A 317 0.33 -17.33 -2.05
CA LEU A 317 -0.67 -16.89 -3.02
C LEU A 317 -1.73 -15.98 -2.38
N ILE A 318 -2.30 -16.39 -1.25
CA ILE A 318 -3.38 -15.64 -0.57
C ILE A 318 -2.87 -14.27 -0.11
N VAL A 319 -1.73 -14.24 0.56
CA VAL A 319 -1.07 -13.01 1.02
C VAL A 319 -0.70 -12.12 -0.17
N GLY A 320 -0.21 -12.71 -1.26
CA GLY A 320 0.09 -11.97 -2.49
C GLY A 320 -1.13 -11.24 -3.06
N ILE A 321 -2.27 -11.93 -3.16
CA ILE A 321 -3.54 -11.35 -3.66
C ILE A 321 -4.06 -10.29 -2.70
N GLN A 322 -3.99 -10.52 -1.40
CA GLN A 322 -4.51 -9.58 -0.40
C GLN A 322 -3.66 -8.32 -0.27
N THR A 323 -2.35 -8.45 -0.44
CA THR A 323 -1.47 -7.30 -0.53
C THR A 323 -1.86 -6.45 -1.74
N LEU A 324 -2.02 -7.05 -2.93
CA LEU A 324 -2.49 -6.33 -4.13
C LEU A 324 -3.82 -5.63 -3.90
N ARG A 325 -4.76 -6.27 -3.21
CA ARG A 325 -6.03 -5.66 -2.86
C ARG A 325 -5.81 -4.38 -2.04
N LEU A 326 -5.00 -4.47 -0.98
CA LEU A 326 -4.71 -3.32 -0.11
C LEU A 326 -4.06 -2.16 -0.90
N GLU A 327 -3.22 -2.46 -1.87
CA GLU A 327 -2.61 -1.42 -2.70
C GLU A 327 -3.62 -0.76 -3.65
N TYR A 328 -4.45 -1.57 -4.32
CA TYR A 328 -5.37 -1.07 -5.34
C TYR A 328 -6.59 -0.35 -4.76
N TYR A 329 -7.15 -0.85 -3.66
CA TYR A 329 -8.40 -0.29 -3.11
C TYR A 329 -8.16 0.77 -2.05
N GLU A 330 -7.13 0.62 -1.21
CA GLU A 330 -6.89 1.53 -0.10
C GLU A 330 -5.86 2.61 -0.42
N MET A 331 -4.88 2.33 -1.29
CA MET A 331 -3.84 3.30 -1.68
C MET A 331 -4.14 3.98 -3.03
N PHE A 332 -4.31 3.22 -4.12
CA PHE A 332 -4.47 3.82 -5.46
C PHE A 332 -5.71 4.69 -5.61
N SER A 333 -6.84 4.24 -5.04
CA SER A 333 -8.08 5.02 -5.05
C SER A 333 -7.95 6.44 -4.47
N ARG A 334 -6.89 6.72 -3.70
CA ARG A 334 -6.70 8.02 -3.02
C ARG A 334 -5.89 9.05 -3.82
N TYR A 335 -4.97 8.61 -4.67
CA TYR A 335 -4.05 9.50 -5.38
C TYR A 335 -4.06 9.31 -6.89
N TYR A 336 -4.70 8.25 -7.38
CA TYR A 336 -4.58 7.80 -8.76
C TYR A 336 -5.88 8.04 -9.54
N ASN A 337 -5.85 9.00 -10.46
CA ASN A 337 -6.97 9.27 -11.36
C ASN A 337 -6.93 8.42 -12.64
N GLY A 338 -5.84 7.67 -12.88
CA GLY A 338 -5.68 6.82 -14.06
C GLY A 338 -5.76 7.55 -15.40
N GLY A 339 -5.86 6.78 -16.50
CA GLY A 339 -6.17 7.33 -17.83
C GLY A 339 -4.98 7.66 -18.74
N GLY A 340 -3.77 7.19 -18.41
CA GLY A 340 -2.59 7.28 -19.27
C GLY A 340 -2.62 6.31 -20.46
N ILE A 341 -2.00 6.71 -21.57
CA ILE A 341 -1.86 5.88 -22.78
C ILE A 341 -0.48 5.21 -22.73
N LYS A 342 -0.37 3.90 -22.96
CA LYS A 342 0.93 3.22 -22.96
C LYS A 342 1.79 3.68 -24.13
N TYR A 343 3.05 4.02 -23.87
CA TYR A 343 4.01 4.22 -24.95
C TYR A 343 4.39 2.87 -25.59
N GLN A 344 3.97 2.68 -26.83
CA GLN A 344 4.48 1.62 -27.70
C GLN A 344 5.39 2.27 -28.75
N ALA A 345 6.67 1.92 -28.71
CA ALA A 345 7.61 2.31 -29.76
C ALA A 345 7.36 1.42 -30.99
N TYR A 346 7.25 2.03 -32.16
CA TYR A 346 7.28 1.28 -33.42
C TYR A 346 8.69 0.71 -33.60
N THR A 347 8.82 -0.61 -33.47
CA THR A 347 10.06 -1.33 -33.74
C THR A 347 10.01 -1.84 -35.18
N ALA A 348 11.15 -1.92 -35.88
CA ALA A 348 11.19 -2.34 -37.28
C ALA A 348 10.68 -3.78 -37.53
N GLU A 349 10.52 -4.59 -36.49
CA GLU A 349 9.96 -5.95 -36.53
C GLU A 349 8.42 -5.97 -36.53
N ASP A 350 7.74 -4.88 -36.13
CA ASP A 350 6.26 -4.79 -36.13
C ASP A 350 5.69 -4.36 -37.50
N ALA A 351 6.54 -4.26 -38.53
CA ALA A 351 6.22 -3.72 -39.85
C ALA A 351 6.28 -4.75 -41.00
N GLU A 352 6.54 -6.02 -40.70
CA GLU A 352 6.25 -7.17 -41.58
C GLU A 352 4.89 -7.77 -41.24
#